data_AF-A0A8J9X0W9-F1
#
_entry.id   AF-A0A8J9X0W9-F1
#
_cell.length_a   1.000
_cell.length_b   1.000
_cell.length_c   1.000
_cell.angle_alpha   90.00
_cell.angle_beta   90.00
_cell.angle_gamma   90.00
#
_symmetry.space_group_name_H-M   'P 1'
#
loop_
_entity.id
_entity.type
_entity.pdbx_description
1 polymer ?
#
loop_
_entity_poly.entity_id
_entity_poly.type
_entity_poly.pdbx_seq_one_letter_code
_entity_poly.pdbx_strand_id
1 'polypeptide(L)'
;EMEVKKSRFIGYATHVDSWPDAQRVLQDIKNKHPKARHWCIGYQGGADPVNERSSDDGEPSGTAGAPIIAAIRAEALSDTLCVVVRYFGGIKLGTGGLIRAYGGAARLVLKDAPVIICLPRSSVTLTVDASYVGVIYDTIGKVGGAVMEEAYGADGSLTVTLTCETNQVDRFESGLKDATSGIVSFHCRS
;
A
#
# COMPACT_ATOMS: atom_id res chain seq x y z
N GLU A 1 -13.86 -18.81 -4.31
CA GLU A 1 -14.71 -18.84 -5.52
C GLU A 1 -16.18 -18.74 -5.11
N MET A 2 -17.04 -18.11 -5.92
CA MET A 2 -18.48 -17.98 -5.67
C MET A 2 -19.29 -18.27 -6.94
N GLU A 3 -20.48 -18.85 -6.81
CA GLU A 3 -21.43 -19.05 -7.91
C GLU A 3 -22.74 -18.29 -7.66
N VAL A 4 -23.23 -17.56 -8.68
CA VAL A 4 -24.51 -16.83 -8.65
C VAL A 4 -25.24 -17.06 -9.97
N LYS A 5 -26.42 -17.69 -9.92
CA LYS A 5 -27.23 -17.99 -11.11
C LYS A 5 -26.42 -18.66 -12.24
N LYS A 6 -25.66 -19.73 -11.89
CA LYS A 6 -24.74 -20.47 -12.77
C LYS A 6 -23.53 -19.69 -13.28
N SER A 7 -23.42 -18.39 -12.96
CA SER A 7 -22.22 -17.61 -13.24
C SER A 7 -21.21 -17.82 -12.13
N ARG A 8 -19.96 -18.11 -12.50
CA ARG A 8 -18.86 -18.30 -11.55
C ARG A 8 -18.03 -17.02 -11.46
N PHE A 9 -17.68 -16.64 -10.24
CA PHE A 9 -16.86 -15.47 -9.89
C PHE A 9 -15.67 -15.94 -9.07
N ILE A 10 -14.47 -15.75 -9.61
CA ILE A 10 -13.22 -16.17 -8.98
C ILE A 10 -12.44 -14.90 -8.63
N GLY A 11 -12.33 -14.63 -7.33
CA GLY A 11 -11.57 -13.50 -6.80
C GLY A 11 -10.10 -13.86 -6.60
N TYR A 12 -9.23 -12.92 -6.93
CA TYR A 12 -7.80 -12.92 -6.62
C TYR A 12 -7.48 -11.59 -5.94
N ALA A 13 -6.72 -11.62 -4.85
CA ALA A 13 -6.18 -10.44 -4.20
C ALA A 13 -4.68 -10.63 -3.96
N THR A 14 -3.90 -9.57 -4.18
CA THR A 14 -2.46 -9.58 -3.89
C THR A 14 -1.96 -8.17 -3.59
N HIS A 15 -0.90 -8.11 -2.78
CA HIS A 15 -0.03 -6.94 -2.70
C HIS A 15 0.63 -6.67 -4.06
N VAL A 16 0.79 -5.38 -4.39
CA VAL A 16 1.45 -4.87 -5.61
C VAL A 16 2.15 -3.56 -5.28
N ASP A 17 3.41 -3.42 -5.69
CA ASP A 17 4.20 -2.22 -5.36
C ASP A 17 3.89 -1.03 -6.27
N SER A 18 3.27 -1.28 -7.42
CA SER A 18 3.00 -0.25 -8.41
C SER A 18 1.94 -0.69 -9.43
N TRP A 19 1.46 0.27 -10.21
CA TRP A 19 0.54 -0.02 -11.31
C TRP A 19 1.13 -0.95 -12.38
N PRO A 20 2.39 -0.78 -12.86
CA PRO A 20 3.02 -1.75 -13.76
C PRO A 20 3.06 -3.18 -13.19
N ASP A 21 3.33 -3.33 -11.90
CA ASP A 21 3.30 -4.65 -11.25
C ASP A 21 1.89 -5.25 -11.22
N ALA A 22 0.88 -4.44 -10.89
CA ALA A 22 -0.52 -4.85 -11.00
C ALA A 22 -0.92 -5.29 -12.41
N GLN A 23 -0.43 -4.61 -13.46
CA GLN A 23 -0.69 -5.00 -14.84
C GLN A 23 -0.06 -6.36 -15.19
N ARG A 24 1.16 -6.62 -14.69
CA ARG A 24 1.83 -7.92 -14.85
C ARG A 24 1.02 -9.03 -14.19
N VAL A 25 0.60 -8.85 -12.93
CA VAL A 25 -0.24 -9.82 -12.20
C VAL A 25 -1.57 -10.05 -12.93
N LEU A 26 -2.22 -8.99 -13.41
CA LEU A 26 -3.45 -9.11 -14.18
C LEU A 26 -3.25 -9.96 -15.44
N GLN A 27 -2.14 -9.77 -16.15
CA GLN A 27 -1.82 -10.56 -17.34
C GLN A 27 -1.63 -12.05 -16.99
N ASP A 28 -0.97 -12.36 -15.88
CA ASP A 28 -0.82 -13.74 -15.40
C ASP A 28 -2.18 -14.38 -15.10
N ILE A 29 -3.11 -13.63 -14.48
CA ILE A 29 -4.48 -14.11 -14.22
C ILE A 29 -5.27 -14.30 -15.52
N LYS A 30 -5.10 -13.40 -16.50
CA LYS A 30 -5.69 -13.56 -17.84
C LYS A 30 -5.22 -14.84 -18.51
N ASN A 31 -3.92 -15.12 -18.44
CA ASN A 31 -3.31 -16.33 -18.98
C ASN A 31 -3.79 -17.61 -18.27
N LYS A 32 -4.10 -17.55 -16.97
CA LYS A 32 -4.72 -18.66 -16.21
C LYS A 32 -6.18 -18.91 -16.58
N HIS A 33 -6.89 -17.89 -17.05
CA HIS A 33 -8.33 -17.93 -17.31
C HIS A 33 -8.72 -17.57 -18.75
N PRO A 34 -8.09 -18.09 -19.81
CA PRO A 34 -8.24 -17.59 -21.18
C PRO A 34 -9.67 -17.70 -21.76
N LYS A 35 -10.54 -18.51 -21.13
CA LYS A 35 -11.95 -18.70 -21.51
C LYS A 35 -12.93 -17.79 -20.75
N ALA A 36 -12.46 -16.99 -19.79
CA ALA A 36 -13.31 -16.01 -19.12
C ALA A 36 -13.67 -14.87 -20.08
N ARG A 37 -14.72 -14.12 -19.75
CA ARG A 37 -15.14 -12.97 -20.56
C ARG A 37 -14.76 -11.63 -19.94
N HIS A 38 -14.63 -11.61 -18.62
CA HIS A 38 -14.39 -10.40 -17.85
C HIS A 38 -13.38 -10.70 -16.73
N TRP A 39 -12.40 -9.81 -16.59
CA TRP A 39 -11.37 -9.75 -15.56
C TRP A 39 -11.42 -8.37 -14.92
N CYS A 40 -12.55 -8.08 -14.28
CA CYS A 40 -12.78 -6.78 -13.66
C CYS A 40 -11.81 -6.57 -12.50
N ILE A 41 -11.36 -5.33 -12.31
CA ILE A 41 -10.34 -5.02 -11.30
C ILE A 41 -10.76 -3.85 -10.41
N GLY A 42 -10.21 -3.86 -9.19
CA GLY A 42 -9.97 -2.69 -8.38
C GLY A 42 -8.51 -2.71 -7.90
N TYR A 43 -7.86 -1.56 -7.96
CA TYR A 43 -6.48 -1.35 -7.55
C TYR A 43 -6.40 -0.11 -6.68
N GLN A 44 -5.67 -0.20 -5.58
CA GLN A 44 -5.31 0.91 -4.69
C GLN A 44 -3.79 0.94 -4.55
N GLY A 45 -3.13 2.01 -5.01
CA GLY A 45 -1.69 2.20 -4.83
C GLY A 45 -1.40 3.15 -3.66
N GLY A 46 -0.66 2.71 -2.65
CA GLY A 46 -0.47 3.44 -1.41
C GLY A 46 -1.79 3.77 -0.70
N ALA A 47 -1.73 4.65 0.29
CA ALA A 47 -2.88 5.03 1.11
C ALA A 47 -3.76 6.15 0.50
N ASP A 48 -3.26 6.85 -0.53
CA ASP A 48 -3.98 7.98 -1.13
C ASP A 48 -5.07 7.50 -2.12
N PRO A 49 -6.35 7.86 -1.91
CA PRO A 49 -7.45 7.52 -2.82
C PRO A 49 -7.25 7.99 -4.27
N VAL A 50 -6.40 9.00 -4.53
CA VAL A 50 -6.11 9.48 -5.89
C VAL A 50 -5.46 8.41 -6.77
N ASN A 51 -4.83 7.41 -6.15
CA ASN A 51 -4.13 6.33 -6.84
C ASN A 51 -5.02 5.11 -7.13
N GLU A 52 -6.33 5.26 -6.99
CA GLU A 52 -7.28 4.20 -7.32
C GLU A 52 -7.44 3.99 -8.82
N ARG A 53 -7.60 2.73 -9.22
CA ARG A 53 -7.93 2.35 -10.59
C ARG A 53 -8.96 1.23 -10.56
N SER A 54 -9.92 1.28 -11.48
CA SER A 54 -10.89 0.19 -11.64
C SER A 54 -11.21 -0.03 -13.10
N SER A 55 -11.67 -1.24 -13.43
CA SER A 55 -12.15 -1.57 -14.76
C SER A 55 -13.32 -2.54 -14.66
N ASP A 56 -14.39 -2.25 -15.39
CA ASP A 56 -15.51 -3.15 -15.59
C ASP A 56 -15.21 -4.21 -16.68
N ASP A 57 -14.12 -4.06 -17.44
CA ASP A 57 -13.66 -5.03 -18.46
C ASP A 57 -14.78 -5.53 -19.40
N GLY A 58 -15.63 -4.62 -19.88
CA GLY A 58 -16.74 -4.92 -20.78
C GLY A 58 -18.05 -5.32 -20.09
N GLU A 59 -18.11 -5.38 -18.75
CA GLU A 59 -19.37 -5.35 -18.00
C GLU A 59 -20.04 -3.98 -18.13
N PRO A 60 -21.36 -3.87 -17.83
CA PRO A 60 -22.01 -2.58 -17.73
C PRO A 60 -21.27 -1.64 -16.76
N SER A 61 -21.15 -0.38 -17.16
CA SER A 61 -20.39 0.64 -16.40
C SER A 61 -20.82 0.72 -14.94
N GLY A 62 -19.84 0.71 -14.04
CA GLY A 62 -20.00 0.80 -12.59
C GLY A 62 -20.53 -0.47 -11.92
N THR A 63 -20.70 -1.57 -12.65
CA THR A 63 -21.29 -2.80 -12.07
C THR A 63 -20.27 -3.80 -11.52
N ALA A 64 -18.99 -3.62 -11.81
CA ALA A 64 -17.92 -4.53 -11.37
C ALA A 64 -16.76 -3.80 -10.69
N GLY A 65 -16.08 -2.89 -11.39
CA GLY A 65 -14.89 -2.20 -10.90
C GLY A 65 -15.15 -1.37 -9.64
N ALA A 66 -16.21 -0.56 -9.65
CA ALA A 66 -16.59 0.26 -8.50
C ALA A 66 -16.93 -0.58 -7.25
N PRO A 67 -17.74 -1.66 -7.33
CA PRO A 67 -17.94 -2.59 -6.21
C PRO A 67 -16.65 -3.24 -5.68
N ILE A 68 -15.68 -3.56 -6.55
CA ILE A 68 -14.40 -4.14 -6.14
C ILE A 68 -13.58 -3.12 -5.35
N ILE A 69 -13.49 -1.87 -5.83
CA ILE A 69 -12.83 -0.77 -5.10
C ILE A 69 -13.50 -0.52 -3.75
N ALA A 70 -14.83 -0.50 -3.70
CA ALA A 70 -15.55 -0.34 -2.44
C ALA A 70 -15.22 -1.45 -1.43
N ALA A 71 -14.96 -2.67 -1.90
CA ALA A 71 -14.50 -3.77 -1.03
C ALA A 71 -13.09 -3.54 -0.50
N ILE A 72 -12.14 -3.09 -1.33
CA ILE A 72 -10.77 -2.74 -0.90
C ILE A 72 -10.80 -1.65 0.17
N ARG A 73 -11.56 -0.57 -0.07
CA ARG A 73 -11.73 0.52 0.89
C ARG A 73 -12.33 0.08 2.22
N ALA A 74 -13.33 -0.80 2.17
CA ALA A 74 -14.01 -1.28 3.39
C ALA A 74 -13.08 -2.07 4.31
N GLU A 75 -12.05 -2.71 3.75
CA GLU A 75 -11.00 -3.41 4.51
C GLU A 75 -9.78 -2.52 4.79
N ALA A 76 -9.82 -1.23 4.41
CA ALA A 76 -8.76 -0.23 4.57
C ALA A 76 -7.39 -0.68 4.04
N LEU A 77 -7.38 -1.38 2.90
CA LEU A 77 -6.17 -1.92 2.29
C LEU A 77 -5.52 -0.92 1.32
N SER A 78 -4.19 -0.81 1.39
CA SER A 78 -3.33 -0.12 0.41
C SER A 78 -2.54 -1.12 -0.43
N ASP A 79 -1.91 -0.63 -1.50
CA ASP A 79 -0.96 -1.42 -2.33
C ASP A 79 -1.55 -2.76 -2.79
N THR A 80 -2.83 -2.76 -3.13
CA THR A 80 -3.63 -3.97 -3.33
C THR A 80 -4.23 -3.97 -4.72
N LEU A 81 -4.09 -5.10 -5.41
CA LEU A 81 -4.86 -5.45 -6.60
C LEU A 81 -5.88 -6.54 -6.26
N CYS A 82 -7.15 -6.28 -6.53
CA CYS A 82 -8.20 -7.28 -6.54
C CYS A 82 -8.70 -7.50 -7.97
N VAL A 83 -8.69 -8.74 -8.45
CA VAL A 83 -9.21 -9.15 -9.75
C VAL A 83 -10.35 -10.12 -9.54
N VAL A 84 -11.50 -9.87 -10.17
CA VAL A 84 -12.62 -10.81 -10.17
C VAL A 84 -12.83 -11.31 -11.59
N VAL A 85 -12.53 -12.60 -11.79
CA VAL A 85 -12.72 -13.29 -13.07
C VAL A 85 -14.14 -13.84 -13.12
N ARG A 86 -14.85 -13.56 -14.21
CA ARG A 86 -16.22 -14.04 -14.41
C ARG A 86 -16.33 -15.02 -15.58
N TYR A 87 -16.99 -16.14 -15.30
CA TYR A 87 -17.54 -17.04 -16.31
C TYR A 87 -19.07 -16.86 -16.37
N PHE A 88 -19.59 -16.58 -17.58
CA PHE A 88 -21.02 -16.38 -17.77
C PHE A 88 -21.79 -17.71 -17.73
N GLY A 89 -22.85 -17.76 -16.90
CA GLY A 89 -23.66 -18.96 -16.66
C GLY A 89 -24.89 -19.13 -17.54
N GLY A 90 -25.08 -18.29 -18.56
CA GLY A 90 -26.28 -18.30 -19.41
C GLY A 90 -27.45 -17.48 -18.88
N ILE A 91 -27.43 -17.06 -17.61
CA ILE A 91 -28.51 -16.27 -16.97
C ILE A 91 -28.00 -14.85 -16.68
N LYS A 92 -28.73 -13.83 -17.13
CA LYS A 92 -28.41 -12.42 -16.83
C LYS A 92 -28.72 -12.10 -15.37
N LEU A 93 -27.80 -11.41 -14.69
CA LEU A 93 -27.95 -11.02 -13.28
C LEU A 93 -28.65 -9.66 -13.11
N GLY A 94 -28.65 -8.81 -14.15
CA GLY A 94 -29.04 -7.40 -14.07
C GLY A 94 -28.04 -6.56 -13.27
N THR A 95 -28.15 -5.23 -13.36
CA THR A 95 -27.21 -4.26 -12.76
C THR A 95 -26.99 -4.52 -11.26
N GLY A 96 -28.06 -4.57 -10.47
CA GLY A 96 -27.95 -4.80 -9.03
C GLY A 96 -27.43 -6.19 -8.67
N GLY A 97 -27.65 -7.20 -9.53
CA GLY A 97 -27.11 -8.53 -9.34
C GLY A 97 -25.60 -8.60 -9.59
N LEU A 98 -25.11 -7.90 -10.61
CA LEU A 98 -23.68 -7.79 -10.90
C LEU A 98 -22.94 -7.06 -9.78
N ILE A 99 -23.47 -5.92 -9.34
CA ILE A 99 -22.89 -5.13 -8.24
C ILE A 99 -22.68 -6.00 -7.00
N ARG A 100 -23.70 -6.77 -6.59
CA ARG A 100 -23.60 -7.67 -5.44
C ARG A 100 -22.64 -8.83 -5.67
N ALA A 101 -22.62 -9.40 -6.87
CA ALA A 101 -21.75 -10.54 -7.18
C ALA A 101 -20.26 -10.14 -7.19
N TYR A 102 -19.91 -9.04 -7.86
CA TYR A 102 -18.53 -8.54 -7.92
C TYR A 102 -18.03 -8.06 -6.55
N GLY A 103 -18.80 -7.21 -5.87
CA GLY A 103 -18.43 -6.76 -4.53
C GLY A 103 -18.36 -7.90 -3.51
N GLY A 104 -19.27 -8.88 -3.59
CA GLY A 104 -19.26 -10.06 -2.74
C GLY A 104 -18.04 -10.96 -2.97
N ALA A 105 -17.69 -11.22 -4.23
CA ALA A 105 -16.50 -12.01 -4.58
C ALA A 105 -15.21 -11.32 -4.11
N ALA A 106 -15.10 -10.00 -4.31
CA ALA A 106 -13.96 -9.20 -3.85
C ALA A 106 -13.83 -9.23 -2.33
N ARG A 107 -14.92 -8.97 -1.60
CA ARG A 107 -14.92 -9.02 -0.13
C ARG A 107 -14.51 -10.38 0.42
N LEU A 108 -14.97 -11.46 -0.21
CA LEU A 108 -14.64 -12.82 0.23
C LEU A 108 -13.13 -13.08 0.13
N VAL A 109 -12.49 -12.74 -1.00
CA VAL A 109 -11.05 -12.98 -1.17
C VAL A 109 -10.20 -12.03 -0.34
N LEU A 110 -10.60 -10.77 -0.20
CA LEU A 110 -9.85 -9.78 0.59
C LEU A 110 -9.86 -10.11 2.09
N LYS A 111 -10.95 -10.68 2.61
CA LYS A 111 -11.03 -11.13 4.01
C LYS A 111 -10.26 -12.41 4.31
N ASP A 112 -10.10 -13.26 3.31
CA ASP A 112 -9.37 -14.53 3.44
C ASP A 112 -7.85 -14.32 3.27
N ALA A 113 -7.45 -13.25 2.58
CA ALA A 113 -6.04 -12.92 2.38
C ALA A 113 -5.38 -12.46 3.69
N PRO A 114 -4.16 -12.96 4.02
CA PRO A 114 -3.40 -12.45 5.15
C PRO A 114 -2.98 -11.00 4.89
N VAL A 115 -3.20 -10.13 5.88
CA VAL A 115 -2.84 -8.71 5.82
C VAL A 115 -1.58 -8.46 6.63
N ILE A 116 -0.65 -7.70 6.07
CA ILE A 116 0.59 -7.29 6.73
C ILE A 116 0.58 -5.77 6.83
N ILE A 117 0.95 -5.23 8.00
CA ILE A 117 1.12 -3.80 8.20
C ILE A 117 2.52 -3.42 7.72
N CYS A 118 2.59 -2.53 6.72
CA CYS A 118 3.83 -1.93 6.25
C CYS A 118 3.90 -0.48 6.74
N LEU A 119 4.88 -0.17 7.59
CA LEU A 119 5.12 1.19 8.06
C LEU A 119 6.15 1.85 7.15
N PRO A 120 5.80 2.92 6.41
CA PRO A 120 6.76 3.62 5.59
C PRO A 120 7.86 4.22 6.49
N ARG A 121 9.11 4.04 6.07
CA ARG A 121 10.28 4.57 6.77
C ARG A 121 11.01 5.57 5.88
N SER A 122 11.44 6.68 6.46
CA SER A 122 12.26 7.69 5.80
C SER A 122 13.70 7.58 6.26
N SER A 123 14.63 7.90 5.36
CA SER A 123 16.05 7.97 5.68
C SER A 123 16.41 9.40 6.04
N VAL A 124 17.03 9.57 7.20
CA VAL A 124 17.45 10.85 7.74
C VAL A 124 18.95 10.80 7.99
N THR A 125 19.64 11.83 7.53
CA THR A 125 21.03 12.10 7.89
C THR A 125 21.08 13.35 8.75
N LEU A 126 21.71 13.24 9.91
CA LEU A 126 21.96 14.36 10.79
C LEU A 126 23.46 14.54 11.02
N THR A 127 23.88 15.78 11.23
CA THR A 127 25.26 16.13 11.60
C THR A 127 25.24 17.12 12.75
N VAL A 128 25.99 16.83 13.81
CA VAL A 128 26.09 17.65 15.03
C VAL A 128 27.42 17.39 15.73
N ASP A 129 27.80 18.22 16.71
CA ASP A 129 28.97 17.97 17.57
C ASP A 129 28.81 16.66 18.36
N ALA A 130 29.89 15.88 18.47
CA ALA A 130 29.86 14.56 19.12
C ALA A 130 29.47 14.60 20.61
N SER A 131 29.54 15.76 21.28
CA SER A 131 29.04 15.93 22.65
C SER A 131 27.53 15.68 22.80
N TYR A 132 26.77 15.78 21.70
CA TYR A 132 25.32 15.54 21.69
C TYR A 132 24.93 14.08 21.42
N VAL A 133 25.90 13.15 21.31
CA VAL A 133 25.63 11.74 20.98
C VAL A 133 24.55 11.11 21.87
N GLY A 134 24.59 11.34 23.18
CA GLY A 134 23.60 10.79 24.11
C GLY A 134 22.18 11.30 23.85
N VAL A 135 22.05 12.58 23.50
CA VAL A 135 20.77 13.23 23.17
C VAL A 135 20.21 12.69 21.87
N ILE A 136 21.06 12.48 20.86
CA ILE A 136 20.67 11.91 19.56
C ILE A 136 20.09 10.51 19.77
N TYR A 137 20.83 9.62 20.45
CA TYR A 137 20.40 8.23 20.64
C TYR A 137 19.11 8.12 21.48
N ASP A 138 18.92 8.96 22.50
CA ASP A 138 17.66 9.05 23.25
C ASP A 138 16.50 9.51 22.35
N THR A 139 16.74 10.48 21.46
CA THR A 139 15.71 11.00 20.54
C THR A 139 15.37 10.00 19.44
N ILE A 140 16.35 9.25 18.92
CA ILE A 140 16.15 8.18 17.93
C ILE A 140 15.22 7.09 18.47
N GLY A 141 15.46 6.64 19.71
CA GLY A 141 14.64 5.61 20.34
C GLY A 141 13.16 6.01 20.48
N LYS A 142 12.89 7.30 20.72
CA LYS A 142 11.53 7.85 20.90
C LYS A 142 10.70 7.87 19.61
N VAL A 143 11.33 7.80 18.44
CA VAL A 143 10.66 7.85 17.12
C VAL A 143 10.70 6.52 16.37
N GLY A 144 11.03 5.43 17.07
CA GLY A 144 11.21 4.12 16.45
C GLY A 144 12.36 4.11 15.43
N GLY A 145 13.36 4.97 15.64
CA GLY A 145 14.48 5.14 14.75
C GLY A 145 15.49 3.99 14.85
N ALA A 146 16.16 3.68 13.74
CA ALA A 146 17.23 2.69 13.68
C ALA A 146 18.44 3.29 12.96
N VAL A 147 19.58 3.32 13.63
CA VAL A 147 20.85 3.79 13.06
C VAL A 147 21.31 2.84 11.97
N MET A 148 21.67 3.38 10.82
CA MET A 148 22.18 2.65 9.65
C MET A 148 23.69 2.85 9.51
N GLU A 149 24.17 4.06 9.72
CA GLU A 149 25.58 4.44 9.59
C GLU A 149 25.92 5.55 10.57
N GLU A 150 27.15 5.52 11.09
CA GLU A 150 27.70 6.50 12.01
C GLU A 150 29.15 6.82 11.61
N ALA A 151 29.50 8.10 11.58
CA ALA A 151 30.84 8.57 11.26
C ALA A 151 31.26 9.76 12.13
N TYR A 152 32.49 9.69 12.65
CA TYR A 152 33.13 10.77 13.40
C TYR A 152 34.05 11.57 12.49
N GLY A 153 33.82 12.88 12.41
CA GLY A 153 34.67 13.81 11.70
C GLY A 153 35.92 14.17 12.50
N ALA A 154 37.01 14.49 11.79
CA ALA A 154 38.25 14.95 12.41
C ALA A 154 38.11 16.32 13.12
N ASP A 155 37.02 17.05 12.84
CA ASP A 155 36.63 18.31 13.46
C ASP A 155 35.79 18.14 14.74
N GLY A 156 35.56 16.90 15.20
CA GLY A 156 34.72 16.61 16.36
C GLY A 156 33.23 16.47 16.04
N SER A 157 32.84 16.55 14.76
CA SER A 157 31.47 16.29 14.34
C SER A 157 31.11 14.80 14.36
N LEU A 158 29.82 14.52 14.51
CA LEU A 158 29.19 13.22 14.43
C LEU A 158 28.12 13.30 13.34
N THR A 159 28.24 12.44 12.32
CA THR A 159 27.22 12.24 11.30
C THR A 159 26.53 10.89 11.52
N VAL A 160 25.21 10.90 11.60
CA VAL A 160 24.39 9.69 11.78
C VAL A 160 23.37 9.61 10.65
N THR A 161 23.39 8.51 9.91
CA THR A 161 22.31 8.14 9.00
C THR A 161 21.44 7.09 9.68
N LEU A 162 20.14 7.32 9.70
CA LEU A 162 19.16 6.47 10.37
C LEU A 162 17.87 6.38 9.56
N THR A 163 17.06 5.38 9.88
CA THR A 163 15.66 5.33 9.41
C THR A 163 14.72 5.62 10.55
N CYS A 164 13.63 6.33 10.30
CA CYS A 164 12.51 6.48 11.24
C CYS A 164 11.18 6.32 10.50
N GLU A 165 10.07 6.17 11.22
CA GLU A 165 8.75 6.16 10.58
C GLU A 165 8.52 7.50 9.87
N THR A 166 8.05 7.46 8.61
CA THR A 166 7.88 8.66 7.78
C THR A 166 6.98 9.70 8.44
N ASN A 167 5.95 9.27 9.15
CA ASN A 167 5.04 10.16 9.88
C ASN A 167 5.64 10.76 11.17
N GLN A 168 6.83 10.32 11.60
CA GLN A 168 7.54 10.86 12.77
C GLN A 168 8.67 11.82 12.38
N VAL A 169 8.98 12.02 11.08
CA VAL A 169 10.11 12.85 10.63
C VAL A 169 10.04 14.26 11.20
N ASP A 170 8.91 14.95 11.09
CA ASP A 170 8.76 16.33 11.58
C ASP A 170 8.93 16.42 13.11
N ARG A 171 8.38 15.43 13.82
CA ARG A 171 8.52 15.32 15.28
C ARG A 171 9.96 15.06 15.67
N PHE A 172 10.65 14.22 14.91
CA PHE A 172 12.05 13.87 15.12
C PHE A 172 12.95 15.09 14.92
N GLU A 173 12.76 15.83 13.82
CA GLU A 173 13.49 17.06 13.53
C GLU A 173 13.27 18.10 14.64
N SER A 174 12.01 18.30 15.06
CA SER A 174 11.66 19.26 16.13
C SER A 174 12.33 18.88 17.46
N GLY A 175 12.23 17.61 17.84
CA GLY A 175 12.84 17.13 19.09
C GLY A 175 14.36 17.25 19.11
N LEU A 176 15.03 16.98 17.97
CA LEU A 176 16.47 17.18 17.84
C LEU A 176 16.86 18.66 17.89
N LYS A 177 16.12 19.56 17.23
CA LYS A 177 16.38 21.00 17.29
C LYS A 177 16.24 21.53 18.71
N ASP A 178 15.18 21.16 19.42
CA ASP A 178 14.97 21.58 20.81
C ASP A 178 16.12 21.10 21.72
N ALA A 179 16.53 19.84 21.57
CA ALA A 179 17.54 19.24 22.43
C ALA A 179 18.99 19.70 22.12
N THR A 180 19.21 20.26 20.92
CA THR A 180 20.51 20.79 20.48
C THR A 180 20.54 22.32 20.37
N SER A 181 19.51 23.00 20.86
CA SER A 181 19.35 24.46 20.69
C SER A 181 19.46 24.92 19.21
N GLY A 182 19.02 24.07 18.28
CA GLY A 182 18.99 24.34 16.84
C GLY A 182 20.32 24.15 16.09
N ILE A 183 21.34 23.62 16.75
CA ILE A 183 22.70 23.47 16.17
C ILE A 183 22.79 22.25 15.23
N VAL A 184 21.85 21.30 15.32
CA VAL A 184 21.81 20.12 14.44
C VAL A 184 21.52 20.48 12.98
N SER A 185 22.32 19.94 12.05
CA SER A 185 21.97 19.89 10.63
C SER A 185 21.12 18.64 10.37
N PHE A 186 19.97 18.80 9.74
CA PHE A 186 19.00 17.74 9.48
C PHE A 186 18.67 17.67 7.99
N HIS A 187 18.82 16.48 7.40
CA HIS A 187 18.48 16.23 6.01
C HIS A 187 17.68 14.93 5.88
N CYS A 188 16.45 15.01 5.35
CA CYS A 188 15.61 13.86 5.09
C CYS A 188 15.57 13.57 3.59
N ARG A 189 15.79 12.31 3.21
CA ARG A 189 15.46 11.80 1.88
C ARG A 189 14.14 11.05 1.97
N SER A 190 13.12 11.61 1.33
CA SER A 190 11.79 11.00 1.13
C SER A 190 11.83 9.92 0.08
#